data_AF-A0A951X3B3-F1
#
_entry.id   AF-A0A951X3B3-F1
#
_cell.length_a   1.000
_cell.length_b   1.000
_cell.length_c   1.000
_cell.angle_alpha   90.00
_cell.angle_beta   90.00
_cell.angle_gamma   90.00
#
_symmetry.space_group_name_H-M   'P 1'
#
loop_
_entity.id
_entity.type
_entity.pdbx_description
1 polymer ?
#
loop_
_entity_poly.entity_id
_entity_poly.type
_entity_poly.pdbx_seq_one_letter_code
_entity_poly.pdbx_strand_id
1 'polypeptide(L)'
;MARFYLVLAIFLAGCTATQGAMPVQSLRIPAATPFSAPAAVEPPTLAPRVVFPTPTPTPDPYAGLTIDDLAERTYGEGEIQTLDVLQVTAAFTRTLVSYESDGLTVFGFMNVPAGQGPFPVVLVNHGYVEPSVYRTLTYTTRYADALARAGFLAIHPNYRGYGLSEDGPNEFRVGFTVDVLNLAGLVRRL
;
A
#
# COMPACT_ATOMS: atom_id res chain seq x y z
N MET A 1 -3.29 -46.94 -12.05
CA MET A 1 -3.83 -45.85 -11.20
C MET A 1 -5.10 -45.34 -11.86
N ALA A 2 -6.26 -45.73 -11.35
CA ALA A 2 -7.57 -45.47 -11.97
C ALA A 2 -8.08 -44.08 -11.57
N ARG A 3 -8.48 -43.26 -12.56
CA ARG A 3 -9.09 -41.94 -12.37
C ARG A 3 -10.58 -42.10 -12.10
N PHE A 4 -11.04 -41.68 -10.92
CA PHE A 4 -12.45 -41.57 -10.57
C PHE A 4 -12.95 -40.15 -10.93
N TYR A 5 -14.00 -40.08 -11.74
CA TYR A 5 -14.74 -38.85 -12.02
C TYR A 5 -15.99 -38.81 -11.12
N LEU A 6 -16.10 -37.75 -10.31
CA LEU A 6 -17.26 -37.50 -9.46
C LEU A 6 -18.26 -36.62 -10.24
N VAL A 7 -19.44 -37.17 -10.54
CA VAL A 7 -20.56 -36.44 -11.14
C VAL A 7 -21.48 -35.95 -10.02
N LEU A 8 -21.64 -34.64 -9.88
CA LEU A 8 -22.53 -34.00 -8.93
C LEU A 8 -23.90 -33.78 -9.58
N ALA A 9 -24.93 -34.49 -9.12
CA ALA A 9 -26.32 -34.31 -9.53
C ALA A 9 -27.05 -33.40 -8.53
N ILE A 10 -27.62 -32.29 -9.01
CA ILE A 10 -28.40 -31.35 -8.22
C ILE A 10 -29.89 -31.66 -8.43
N PHE A 11 -30.61 -32.00 -7.36
CA PHE A 11 -32.07 -32.18 -7.37
C PHE A 11 -32.77 -30.92 -6.83
N LEU A 12 -33.60 -30.28 -7.66
CA LEU A 12 -34.53 -29.23 -7.22
C LEU A 12 -35.87 -29.87 -6.81
N ALA A 13 -36.30 -29.61 -5.57
CA ALA A 13 -37.64 -29.95 -5.07
C ALA A 13 -38.54 -28.72 -5.16
N GLY A 14 -39.61 -28.80 -5.95
CA GLY A 14 -40.67 -27.78 -6.02
C GLY A 14 -41.83 -28.11 -5.07
N CYS A 15 -42.30 -27.14 -4.29
CA CYS A 15 -43.49 -27.27 -3.47
C CYS A 15 -44.75 -26.87 -4.25
N THR A 16 -45.69 -27.80 -4.41
CA THR A 16 -47.04 -27.54 -4.90
C THR A 16 -48.00 -27.40 -3.72
N ALA A 17 -48.72 -26.27 -3.64
CA ALA A 17 -49.79 -26.07 -2.66
C ALA A 17 -51.16 -26.28 -3.32
N THR A 18 -51.92 -27.22 -2.79
CA THR A 18 -53.29 -27.56 -3.22
C THR A 18 -54.29 -26.57 -2.62
N GLN A 19 -55.08 -25.87 -3.45
CA GLN A 19 -56.18 -25.01 -2.98
C GLN A 19 -57.45 -25.84 -2.77
N GLY A 20 -57.91 -25.92 -1.53
CA GLY A 20 -59.24 -26.44 -1.18
C GLY A 20 -60.30 -25.35 -1.33
N ALA A 21 -61.39 -25.64 -2.03
CA ALA A 21 -62.55 -24.77 -2.14
C ALA A 21 -63.40 -24.81 -0.86
N MET A 22 -63.72 -23.64 -0.31
CA MET A 22 -64.64 -23.47 0.82
C MET A 22 -66.06 -23.13 0.34
N PRO A 23 -67.12 -23.52 1.08
CA PRO A 23 -68.50 -23.32 0.67
C PRO A 23 -68.97 -21.87 0.87
N VAL A 24 -69.76 -21.36 -0.07
CA VAL A 24 -70.34 -20.02 -0.04
C VAL A 24 -71.64 -20.05 0.77
N GLN A 25 -71.64 -19.41 1.96
CA GLN A 25 -72.87 -19.08 2.67
C GLN A 25 -73.35 -17.68 2.28
N SER A 26 -74.61 -17.59 1.87
CA SER A 26 -75.26 -16.31 1.53
C SER A 26 -75.77 -15.64 2.81
N LEU A 27 -75.13 -14.54 3.23
CA LEU A 27 -75.61 -13.69 4.30
C LEU A 27 -76.60 -12.65 3.77
N ARG A 28 -77.76 -12.55 4.44
CA ARG A 28 -78.77 -11.51 4.21
C ARG A 28 -78.29 -10.18 4.78
N ILE A 29 -78.32 -9.13 3.96
CA ILE A 29 -77.90 -7.78 4.33
C ILE A 29 -79.09 -7.05 4.99
N PRO A 30 -78.97 -6.57 6.25
CA PRO A 30 -79.98 -5.72 6.87
C PRO A 30 -79.96 -4.30 6.28
N ALA A 31 -81.12 -3.64 6.27
CA ALA A 31 -81.31 -2.28 5.75
C ALA A 31 -80.48 -1.25 6.53
N ALA A 32 -79.83 -0.34 5.79
CA ALA A 32 -78.94 0.68 6.34
C ALA A 32 -79.70 1.75 7.14
N THR A 33 -79.29 1.95 8.39
CA THR A 33 -79.63 3.13 9.20
C THR A 33 -78.83 4.35 8.71
N PRO A 34 -79.39 5.58 8.78
CA PRO A 34 -78.67 6.78 8.37
C PRO A 34 -77.42 7.00 9.24
N PHE A 35 -76.26 7.02 8.59
CA PHE A 35 -74.96 7.26 9.21
C PHE A 35 -74.73 8.77 9.35
N SER A 36 -74.61 9.25 10.59
CA SER A 36 -74.17 10.62 10.85
C SER A 36 -72.71 10.76 10.41
N ALA A 37 -72.41 11.77 9.58
CA ALA A 37 -71.06 12.04 9.12
C ALA A 37 -70.11 12.24 10.31
N PRO A 38 -68.94 11.56 10.34
CA PRO A 38 -67.95 11.82 11.38
C PRO A 38 -67.45 13.26 11.25
N ALA A 39 -67.23 13.91 12.38
CA ALA A 39 -66.59 15.22 12.44
C ALA A 39 -65.22 15.17 11.72
N ALA A 40 -64.88 16.24 10.99
CA ALA A 40 -63.61 16.36 10.29
C ALA A 40 -62.45 16.17 11.28
N VAL A 41 -61.66 15.11 11.08
CA VAL A 41 -60.42 14.87 11.81
C VAL A 41 -59.34 15.72 11.15
N GLU A 42 -58.73 16.64 11.89
CA GLU A 42 -57.57 17.37 11.40
C GLU A 42 -56.42 16.40 11.07
N PRO A 43 -55.70 16.61 9.97
CA PRO A 43 -54.56 15.77 9.62
C PRO A 43 -53.48 15.85 10.72
N PRO A 44 -52.77 14.75 11.02
CA PRO A 44 -51.71 14.78 12.02
C PRO A 44 -50.65 15.81 11.62
N THR A 45 -50.33 16.72 12.54
CA THR A 45 -49.21 17.65 12.38
C THR A 45 -47.91 16.85 12.21
N LEU A 46 -47.19 17.07 11.10
CA LEU A 46 -45.91 16.42 10.86
C LEU A 46 -44.93 16.79 11.98
N ALA A 47 -44.38 15.79 12.67
CA ALA A 47 -43.33 16.01 13.64
C ALA A 47 -42.12 16.68 12.95
N PRO A 48 -41.40 17.60 13.63
CA PRO A 48 -40.22 18.22 13.06
C PRO A 48 -39.19 17.16 12.67
N ARG A 49 -38.70 17.24 11.43
CA ARG A 49 -37.69 16.32 10.89
C ARG A 49 -36.40 16.48 11.68
N VAL A 50 -36.00 15.46 12.45
CA VAL A 50 -34.71 15.42 13.13
C VAL A 50 -33.62 15.29 12.06
N VAL A 51 -32.87 16.38 11.85
CA VAL A 51 -31.70 16.36 10.96
C VAL A 51 -30.53 15.84 11.79
N PHE A 52 -30.10 14.62 11.52
CA PHE A 52 -28.85 14.10 12.09
C PHE A 52 -27.67 14.79 11.40
N PRO A 53 -26.60 15.16 12.14
CA PRO A 53 -25.38 15.64 11.50
C PRO A 53 -24.83 14.53 10.59
N THR A 54 -24.46 14.89 9.37
CA THR A 54 -23.70 14.00 8.49
C THR A 54 -22.38 13.66 9.20
N PRO A 55 -21.98 12.38 9.31
CA PRO A 55 -20.69 12.05 9.91
C PRO A 55 -19.57 12.70 9.10
N THR A 56 -18.74 13.50 9.76
CA THR A 56 -17.48 13.98 9.16
C THR A 56 -16.55 12.77 9.01
N PRO A 57 -15.92 12.56 7.85
CA PRO A 57 -14.95 11.48 7.69
C PRO A 57 -13.83 11.65 8.73
N THR A 58 -13.50 10.57 9.43
CA THR A 58 -12.32 10.55 10.30
C THR A 58 -11.08 10.63 9.43
N PRO A 59 -10.16 11.59 9.68
CA PRO A 59 -8.88 11.62 8.97
C PRO A 59 -8.17 10.28 9.10
N ASP A 60 -7.66 9.74 7.99
CA ASP A 60 -6.85 8.54 8.01
C ASP A 60 -5.44 8.91 8.54
N PRO A 61 -5.03 8.41 9.73
CA PRO A 61 -3.72 8.72 10.27
C PRO A 61 -2.57 8.06 9.48
N TYR A 62 -2.87 7.18 8.53
CA TYR A 62 -1.89 6.49 7.70
C TYR A 62 -1.86 7.00 6.25
N ALA A 63 -2.65 8.02 5.92
CA ALA A 63 -2.65 8.61 4.58
C ALA A 63 -1.23 9.05 4.21
N GLY A 64 -0.73 8.58 3.05
CA GLY A 64 0.63 8.84 2.57
C GLY A 64 1.68 7.83 3.03
N LEU A 65 1.31 6.86 3.87
CA LEU A 65 2.21 5.85 4.44
C LEU A 65 1.92 4.43 3.94
N THR A 66 0.80 4.23 3.24
CA THR A 66 0.40 2.91 2.76
C THR A 66 1.15 2.51 1.48
N ILE A 67 1.13 1.21 1.13
CA ILE A 67 1.73 0.74 -0.12
C ILE A 67 1.06 1.40 -1.33
N ASP A 68 -0.27 1.57 -1.31
CA ASP A 68 -1.01 2.19 -2.41
C ASP A 68 -0.59 3.66 -2.57
N ASP A 69 -0.54 4.41 -1.47
CA ASP A 69 -0.07 5.81 -1.50
C ASP A 69 1.35 5.93 -2.04
N LEU A 70 2.26 5.06 -1.60
CA LEU A 70 3.65 5.07 -2.06
C LEU A 70 3.76 4.62 -3.52
N ALA A 71 2.94 3.68 -3.98
CA ALA A 71 2.96 3.21 -5.36
C ALA A 71 2.49 4.26 -6.37
N GLU A 72 1.61 5.18 -5.96
CA GLU A 72 1.11 6.27 -6.81
C GLU A 72 2.08 7.45 -6.94
N ARG A 73 3.13 7.50 -6.11
CA ARG A 73 4.13 8.58 -6.15
C ARG A 73 5.08 8.45 -7.34
N THR A 74 5.56 9.59 -7.82
CA THR A 74 6.71 9.67 -8.73
C THR A 74 8.02 9.67 -7.93
N TYR A 75 9.00 8.92 -8.42
CA TYR A 75 10.32 8.79 -7.81
C TYR A 75 11.43 8.99 -8.83
N GLY A 76 12.61 9.36 -8.34
CA GLY A 76 13.82 9.45 -9.17
C GLY A 76 14.05 10.83 -9.78
N GLU A 77 13.66 11.89 -9.08
CA GLU A 77 14.08 13.25 -9.44
C GLU A 77 15.54 13.50 -9.01
N GLY A 78 16.31 14.26 -9.81
CA GLY A 78 17.73 14.53 -9.54
C GLY A 78 18.69 13.52 -10.17
N GLU A 79 19.83 13.24 -9.54
CA GLU A 79 20.84 12.29 -10.02
C GLU A 79 21.60 11.65 -8.86
N ILE A 80 22.28 10.53 -9.11
CA ILE A 80 23.22 9.95 -8.14
C ILE A 80 24.58 10.62 -8.36
N GLN A 81 25.04 11.36 -7.36
CA GLN A 81 26.35 12.01 -7.41
C GLN A 81 27.43 11.08 -6.87
N THR A 82 28.52 10.95 -7.63
CA THR A 82 29.74 10.26 -7.17
C THR A 82 30.66 11.28 -6.50
N LEU A 83 31.03 11.02 -5.25
CA LEU A 83 31.78 11.97 -4.42
C LEU A 83 33.24 11.54 -4.29
N ASP A 84 33.51 10.54 -3.46
CA ASP A 84 34.87 10.08 -3.13
C ASP A 84 35.07 8.61 -3.52
N VAL A 85 36.28 8.25 -3.95
CA VAL A 85 36.67 6.84 -4.11
C VAL A 85 37.10 6.29 -2.75
N LEU A 86 36.33 5.35 -2.21
CA LEU A 86 36.64 4.74 -0.91
C LEU A 86 37.57 3.54 -1.04
N GLN A 87 37.50 2.80 -2.16
CA GLN A 87 38.35 1.63 -2.38
C GLN A 87 38.41 1.28 -3.88
N VAL A 88 39.59 0.88 -4.35
CA VAL A 88 39.78 0.28 -5.69
C VAL A 88 40.29 -1.14 -5.51
N THR A 89 39.71 -2.08 -6.26
CA THR A 89 40.17 -3.48 -6.33
C THR A 89 40.28 -3.91 -7.78
N ALA A 90 40.87 -5.09 -8.04
CA ALA A 90 40.86 -5.68 -9.37
C ALA A 90 39.45 -6.04 -9.86
N ALA A 91 38.47 -6.20 -8.97
CA ALA A 91 37.12 -6.67 -9.30
C ALA A 91 36.07 -5.55 -9.36
N PHE A 92 36.25 -4.47 -8.61
CA PHE A 92 35.30 -3.34 -8.55
C PHE A 92 35.96 -2.09 -7.96
N THR A 93 35.35 -0.94 -8.24
CA THR A 93 35.63 0.34 -7.58
C THR A 93 34.46 0.70 -6.67
N ARG A 94 34.77 1.08 -5.43
CA ARG A 94 33.79 1.56 -4.46
C ARG A 94 33.88 3.07 -4.34
N THR A 95 32.74 3.73 -4.46
CA THR A 95 32.60 5.17 -4.27
C THR A 95 31.59 5.51 -3.17
N LEU A 96 31.83 6.62 -2.48
CA LEU A 96 30.81 7.32 -1.73
C LEU A 96 29.90 8.02 -2.73
N VAL A 97 28.59 7.92 -2.50
CA VAL A 97 27.58 8.54 -3.36
C VAL A 97 26.55 9.30 -2.52
N SER A 98 25.93 10.30 -3.12
CA SER A 98 24.75 10.98 -2.57
C SER A 98 23.64 11.08 -3.61
N TYR A 99 22.41 11.27 -3.14
CA TYR A 99 21.24 11.54 -3.96
C TYR A 99 20.15 12.24 -3.14
N GLU A 100 19.22 12.89 -3.83
CA GLU A 100 18.09 13.58 -3.21
C GLU A 100 16.92 12.63 -2.90
N SER A 101 16.29 12.83 -1.75
CA SER A 101 15.10 12.10 -1.32
C SER A 101 14.19 13.02 -0.51
N ASP A 102 13.09 13.46 -1.11
CA ASP A 102 12.09 14.35 -0.50
C ASP A 102 12.69 15.60 0.17
N GLY A 103 13.67 16.23 -0.49
CA GLY A 103 14.35 17.43 0.00
C GLY A 103 15.46 17.17 1.02
N LEU A 104 15.84 15.90 1.22
CA LEU A 104 16.99 15.48 2.01
C LEU A 104 18.10 14.97 1.10
N THR A 105 19.35 15.32 1.42
CA THR A 105 20.51 14.66 0.84
C THR A 105 20.80 13.35 1.59
N VAL A 106 20.65 12.23 0.89
CA VAL A 106 20.90 10.88 1.41
C VAL A 106 22.21 10.35 0.85
N PHE A 107 23.05 9.77 1.71
CA PHE A 107 24.33 9.21 1.34
C PHE A 107 24.29 7.69 1.29
N GLY A 108 25.26 7.11 0.60
CA GLY A 108 25.48 5.68 0.52
C GLY A 108 26.84 5.36 -0.07
N PHE A 109 27.05 4.11 -0.43
CA PHE A 109 28.19 3.73 -1.26
C PHE A 109 27.74 2.87 -2.44
N MET A 110 28.52 2.92 -3.51
CA MET A 110 28.28 2.18 -4.74
C MET A 110 29.53 1.39 -5.12
N ASN A 111 29.38 0.09 -5.35
CA ASN A 111 30.42 -0.77 -5.90
C ASN A 111 30.13 -0.99 -7.39
N VAL A 112 30.98 -0.43 -8.26
CA VAL A 112 30.92 -0.61 -9.72
C VAL A 112 31.87 -1.75 -10.12
N PRO A 113 31.37 -2.86 -10.69
CA PRO A 113 32.21 -3.95 -11.19
C PRO A 113 33.24 -3.46 -12.23
N ALA A 114 34.40 -4.10 -12.27
CA ALA A 114 35.36 -3.90 -13.34
C ALA A 114 34.80 -4.42 -14.67
N GLY A 115 35.08 -3.71 -15.77
CA GLY A 115 34.60 -4.05 -17.11
C GLY A 115 33.70 -2.96 -17.70
N GLN A 116 33.09 -3.27 -18.83
CA GLN A 116 32.12 -2.38 -19.49
C GLN A 116 30.70 -2.83 -19.14
N GLY A 117 29.86 -1.88 -18.72
CA GLY A 117 28.44 -2.10 -18.45
C GLY A 117 27.58 -2.20 -19.72
N PRO A 118 26.24 -2.18 -19.58
CA PRO A 118 25.49 -1.98 -18.33
C PRO A 118 25.56 -3.20 -17.40
N PHE A 119 25.46 -2.95 -16.10
CA PHE A 119 25.44 -4.02 -15.09
C PHE A 119 24.03 -4.21 -14.52
N PRO A 120 23.62 -5.44 -14.18
CA PRO A 120 22.44 -5.63 -13.34
C PRO A 120 22.67 -4.95 -11.98
N VAL A 121 21.64 -4.30 -11.45
CA VAL A 121 21.75 -3.49 -10.22
C VAL A 121 21.11 -4.21 -9.04
N VAL A 122 21.76 -4.12 -7.87
CA VAL A 122 21.22 -4.59 -6.59
C VAL A 122 21.28 -3.47 -5.57
N LEU A 123 20.13 -3.12 -4.99
CA LEU A 123 20.04 -2.21 -3.85
C LEU A 123 20.22 -3.02 -2.56
N VAL A 124 21.34 -2.79 -1.87
CA VAL A 124 21.73 -3.52 -0.65
C VAL A 124 21.23 -2.76 0.56
N ASN A 125 19.97 -3.02 0.92
CA ASN A 125 19.29 -2.38 2.03
C ASN A 125 19.72 -2.99 3.38
N HIS A 126 20.23 -2.17 4.30
CA HIS A 126 20.59 -2.66 5.63
C HIS A 126 19.38 -2.69 6.58
N GLY A 127 19.51 -3.51 7.63
CA GLY A 127 18.62 -3.54 8.78
C GLY A 127 19.03 -2.48 9.82
N TYR A 128 18.34 -2.47 10.96
CA TYR A 128 18.57 -1.48 12.00
C TYR A 128 19.98 -1.58 12.60
N VAL A 129 20.62 -0.43 12.74
CA VAL A 129 21.83 -0.22 13.54
C VAL A 129 21.58 1.07 14.32
N GLU A 130 21.95 1.11 15.58
CA GLU A 130 21.81 2.32 16.40
C GLU A 130 22.48 3.53 15.70
N PRO A 131 21.73 4.59 15.32
CA PRO A 131 22.24 5.66 14.45
C PRO A 131 23.49 6.35 14.99
N SER A 132 23.58 6.54 16.31
CA SER A 132 24.73 7.20 16.97
C SER A 132 26.06 6.48 16.73
N VAL A 133 26.03 5.16 16.52
CA VAL A 133 27.22 4.34 16.26
C VAL A 133 27.33 3.88 14.81
N TYR A 134 26.37 4.20 13.95
CA TYR A 134 26.42 3.84 12.54
C TYR A 134 27.56 4.58 11.82
N ARG A 135 28.25 3.88 10.92
CA ARG A 135 29.24 4.43 10.01
C ARG A 135 29.01 3.85 8.61
N THR A 136 29.25 4.66 7.58
CA THR A 136 29.30 4.17 6.19
C THR A 136 30.29 3.00 6.10
N LEU A 137 29.97 2.00 5.28
CA LEU A 137 30.67 0.70 5.24
C LEU A 137 30.47 -0.15 6.49
N THR A 138 29.20 -0.49 6.79
CA THR A 138 28.82 -1.35 7.93
C THR A 138 28.90 -2.85 7.59
N TYR A 139 28.24 -3.69 8.37
CA TYR A 139 28.22 -5.16 8.25
C TYR A 139 27.75 -5.68 6.87
N THR A 140 27.03 -4.87 6.10
CA THR A 140 26.54 -5.18 4.75
C THR A 140 27.59 -5.06 3.65
N THR A 141 28.72 -4.41 3.93
CA THR A 141 29.83 -4.17 2.99
C THR A 141 30.27 -5.45 2.28
N ARG A 142 30.39 -6.56 3.01
CA ARG A 142 30.80 -7.86 2.45
C ARG A 142 29.80 -8.44 1.43
N TYR A 143 28.51 -8.12 1.56
CA TYR A 143 27.51 -8.59 0.60
C TYR A 143 27.58 -7.75 -0.68
N ALA A 144 27.73 -6.44 -0.55
CA ALA A 144 27.98 -5.56 -1.71
C ALA A 144 29.28 -5.93 -2.44
N ASP A 145 30.32 -6.35 -1.71
CA ASP A 145 31.57 -6.87 -2.31
C ASP A 145 31.33 -8.14 -3.11
N ALA A 146 30.60 -9.10 -2.55
CA ALA A 146 30.30 -10.36 -3.21
C ALA A 146 29.47 -10.14 -4.49
N LEU A 147 28.48 -9.26 -4.42
CA LEU A 147 27.65 -8.87 -5.57
C LEU A 147 28.47 -8.19 -6.66
N ALA A 148 29.33 -7.23 -6.30
CA ALA A 148 30.17 -6.54 -7.28
C ALA A 148 31.18 -7.46 -7.95
N ARG A 149 31.79 -8.39 -7.20
CA ARG A 149 32.66 -9.44 -7.77
C ARG A 149 31.92 -10.38 -8.71
N ALA A 150 30.61 -10.54 -8.53
CA ALA A 150 29.75 -11.33 -9.40
C ALA A 150 29.18 -10.54 -10.60
N GLY A 151 29.59 -9.27 -10.79
CA GLY A 151 29.19 -8.45 -11.93
C GLY A 151 27.92 -7.62 -11.71
N PHE A 152 27.46 -7.44 -10.47
CA PHE A 152 26.33 -6.57 -10.15
C PHE A 152 26.80 -5.20 -9.69
N LEU A 153 26.20 -4.12 -10.21
CA LEU A 153 26.31 -2.80 -9.60
C LEU A 153 25.59 -2.85 -8.24
N ALA A 154 26.32 -2.78 -7.14
CA ALA A 154 25.74 -2.86 -5.81
C ALA A 154 25.71 -1.47 -5.18
N ILE A 155 24.52 -0.97 -4.85
CA ILE A 155 24.33 0.35 -4.22
C ILE A 155 23.74 0.15 -2.84
N HIS A 156 24.36 0.73 -1.83
CA HIS A 156 23.93 0.64 -0.44
C HIS A 156 23.58 2.03 0.09
N PRO A 157 22.29 2.36 0.30
CA PRO A 157 21.90 3.60 0.96
C PRO A 157 22.18 3.52 2.47
N ASN A 158 22.56 4.63 3.09
CA ASN A 158 22.60 4.71 4.56
C ASN A 158 21.20 4.93 5.16
N TYR A 159 20.22 5.37 4.37
CA TYR A 159 18.95 5.99 4.79
C TYR A 159 19.12 7.36 5.46
N ARG A 160 18.04 8.14 5.50
CA ARG A 160 17.93 9.38 6.28
C ARG A 160 18.24 9.13 7.77
N GLY A 161 18.91 10.07 8.41
CA GLY A 161 19.30 10.00 9.82
C GLY A 161 20.44 9.04 10.15
N TYR A 162 21.13 8.51 9.13
CA TYR A 162 22.23 7.56 9.28
C TYR A 162 23.51 8.05 8.59
N GLY A 163 24.63 7.98 9.32
CA GLY A 163 25.93 8.33 8.79
C GLY A 163 25.98 9.80 8.37
N LEU A 164 26.23 10.05 7.09
CA LEU A 164 26.29 11.39 6.50
C LEU A 164 24.93 11.90 5.99
N SER A 165 23.90 11.04 5.94
CA SER A 165 22.58 11.43 5.46
C SER A 165 21.90 12.39 6.43
N GLU A 166 21.21 13.38 5.87
CA GLU A 166 20.36 14.28 6.64
C GLU A 166 19.23 13.53 7.34
N ASP A 167 18.76 14.06 8.47
CA ASP A 167 17.66 13.50 9.25
C ASP A 167 16.31 14.07 8.80
N GLY A 168 15.24 13.31 8.99
CA GLY A 168 13.89 13.76 8.61
C GLY A 168 12.79 12.78 9.02
N PRO A 169 11.52 13.10 8.71
CA PRO A 169 10.37 12.29 9.10
C PRO A 169 10.52 10.83 8.67
N ASN A 170 10.18 9.92 9.58
CA ASN A 170 10.38 8.49 9.37
C ASN A 170 9.39 7.62 10.17
N GLU A 171 8.13 8.02 10.16
CA GLU A 171 7.03 7.29 10.80
C GLU A 171 6.95 5.86 10.25
N PHE A 172 6.83 4.88 11.15
CA PHE A 172 6.82 3.45 10.82
C PHE A 172 7.99 2.98 9.92
N ARG A 173 9.09 3.74 9.85
CA ARG A 173 10.22 3.53 8.94
C ARG A 173 9.91 3.73 7.45
N VAL A 174 8.79 4.36 7.12
CA VAL A 174 8.40 4.67 5.74
C VAL A 174 9.38 5.65 5.08
N GLY A 175 10.00 6.54 5.84
CA GLY A 175 11.05 7.43 5.31
C GLY A 175 12.22 6.64 4.70
N PHE A 176 12.61 5.52 5.30
CA PHE A 176 13.64 4.64 4.71
C PHE A 176 13.17 4.02 3.40
N THR A 177 11.90 3.59 3.34
CA THR A 177 11.30 3.07 2.10
C THR A 177 11.31 4.13 1.00
N VAL A 178 10.95 5.37 1.33
CA VAL A 178 11.00 6.50 0.40
C VAL A 178 12.42 6.74 -0.12
N ASP A 179 13.44 6.69 0.74
CA ASP A 179 14.84 6.82 0.32
C ASP A 179 15.27 5.75 -0.69
N VAL A 180 14.78 4.52 -0.52
CA VAL A 180 15.05 3.42 -1.46
C VAL A 180 14.27 3.58 -2.75
N LEU A 181 13.01 4.02 -2.69
CA LEU A 181 12.17 4.21 -3.87
C LEU A 181 12.68 5.35 -4.75
N ASN A 182 13.11 6.47 -4.14
CA ASN A 182 13.80 7.55 -4.84
C ASN A 182 15.06 7.04 -5.54
N LEU A 183 15.93 6.31 -4.82
CA LEU A 183 17.11 5.69 -5.39
C LEU A 183 16.78 4.72 -6.54
N ALA A 184 15.77 3.88 -6.39
CA ALA A 184 15.34 2.95 -7.43
C ALA A 184 14.86 3.68 -8.69
N GLY A 185 14.16 4.82 -8.54
CA GLY A 185 13.78 5.69 -9.64
C GLY A 185 15.00 6.26 -10.37
N LEU A 186 16.02 6.71 -9.63
CA LEU A 186 17.28 7.20 -10.21
C LEU A 186 18.01 6.11 -11.00
N VAL A 187 18.15 4.92 -10.41
CA VAL A 187 18.83 3.77 -11.01
C VAL A 187 18.21 3.32 -12.33
N ARG A 188 16.89 3.40 -12.47
CA ARG A 188 16.19 3.02 -13.73
C ARG A 188 16.55 3.91 -14.92
N ARG A 189 17.24 5.03 -14.70
CA ARG A 189 17.65 5.99 -15.72
C ARG A 189 19.15 5.94 -16.04
N LEU A 190 19.92 5.08 -15.35
CA LEU A 190 21.34 4.79 -15.64
C LEU A 190 21.46 3.86 -16.85
#